data_AF-A0A956B9Z4-F1
#
_entry.id   AF-A0A956B9Z4-F1
#
_cell.length_a   1.000
_cell.length_b   1.000
_cell.length_c   1.000
_cell.angle_alpha   90.00
_cell.angle_beta   90.00
_cell.angle_gamma   90.00
#
_symmetry.space_group_name_H-M   'P 1'
#
loop_
_entity.id
_entity.type
_entity.pdbx_description
1 polymer ?
#
loop_
_entity_poly.entity_id
_entity_poly.type
_entity_poly.pdbx_seq_one_letter_code
_entity_poly.pdbx_strand_id
1 'polypeptide(L)'
;GAAALIVGALAPALAVKWTPTAAAVARHVASHGVGDFASYREAVDLRYRRIGEATAFLRDDAATPGPIYVFGDPLYYLLGDREQALVRNGWGWEVALRRHWEALPRTLQARRPAYVLVAADARPLIEARSPETLAWLASNFEVRQSDALGTWYADRER
;
A
#
# COMPACT_ATOMS: atom_id res chain seq x y z
N GLY A 1 -4.78 49.39 -0.30
CA GLY A 1 -3.49 48.71 -0.44
C GLY A 1 -2.76 48.77 0.88
N ALA A 2 -2.37 47.61 1.42
CA ALA A 2 -1.34 47.41 2.44
C ALA A 2 -1.37 45.91 2.82
N ALA A 3 -0.61 45.10 2.09
CA ALA A 3 -0.27 43.74 2.49
C ALA A 3 1.23 43.60 2.28
N ALA A 4 2.00 43.81 3.34
CA ALA A 4 3.42 43.55 3.36
C ALA A 4 3.83 43.15 4.77
N LEU A 5 4.71 42.13 4.81
CA LEU A 5 5.62 41.78 5.88
C LEU A 5 5.07 40.94 7.03
N ILE A 6 5.14 39.63 6.86
CA ILE A 6 5.98 38.81 7.76
C ILE A 6 6.83 37.87 6.89
N VAL A 7 8.00 38.36 6.49
CA VAL A 7 9.14 37.54 6.10
C VAL A 7 10.13 37.65 7.25
N GLY A 8 10.51 36.51 7.82
CA GLY A 8 11.68 36.44 8.72
C GLY A 8 11.39 35.71 10.02
N ALA A 9 11.76 34.44 10.08
CA ALA A 9 12.91 33.99 10.87
C ALA A 9 12.79 32.48 11.12
N LEU A 10 13.63 31.69 10.45
CA LEU A 10 14.43 30.62 11.06
C LEU A 10 15.20 29.88 9.96
N ALA A 11 16.26 30.53 9.49
CA ALA A 11 17.47 29.86 9.08
C ALA A 11 18.61 30.66 9.72
N PRO A 12 19.73 30.08 10.21
CA PRO A 12 20.04 28.66 10.34
C PRO A 12 20.83 28.28 11.62
N ALA A 13 20.55 27.09 12.18
CA ALA A 13 21.50 26.31 12.99
C ALA A 13 21.28 24.83 12.62
N LEU A 14 21.73 24.38 11.44
CA LEU A 14 23.05 23.77 11.20
C LEU A 14 23.31 22.64 12.22
N ALA A 15 23.01 21.37 11.97
CA ALA A 15 23.22 20.61 10.74
C ALA A 15 22.13 19.53 10.56
N VAL A 16 20.90 19.92 10.21
CA VAL A 16 20.00 18.96 9.58
C VAL A 16 20.61 18.69 8.22
N LYS A 17 21.26 17.53 8.06
CA LYS A 17 21.63 17.01 6.74
C LYS A 17 20.40 17.20 5.87
N TRP A 18 20.50 18.01 4.82
CA TRP A 18 19.44 18.18 3.84
C TRP A 18 19.16 16.80 3.25
N THR A 19 18.20 16.09 3.82
CA THR A 19 17.74 14.84 3.27
C THR A 19 17.00 15.18 1.98
N PRO A 20 17.02 14.27 0.98
CA PRO A 20 16.22 14.44 -0.23
C PRO A 20 14.75 14.79 0.08
N THR A 21 14.24 14.31 1.23
CA THR A 21 12.93 14.59 1.81
C THR A 21 12.73 16.09 2.11
N ALA A 22 13.65 16.77 2.80
CA ALA A 22 13.50 18.19 3.15
C ALA A 22 13.47 19.10 1.91
N ALA A 23 14.29 18.78 0.89
CA ALA A 23 14.28 19.50 -0.38
C ALA A 23 12.99 19.24 -1.18
N ALA A 24 12.45 18.02 -1.15
CA ALA A 24 11.18 17.69 -1.78
C ALA A 24 10.01 18.43 -1.09
N VAL A 25 10.02 18.53 0.25
CA VAL A 25 9.04 19.32 1.00
C VAL A 25 9.08 20.79 0.63
N ALA A 26 10.27 21.40 0.64
CA ALA A 26 10.43 22.82 0.32
C ALA A 26 9.98 23.15 -1.11
N ARG A 27 10.34 22.30 -2.10
CA ARG A 27 9.89 22.45 -3.48
C ARG A 27 8.38 22.31 -3.63
N HIS A 28 7.77 21.36 -2.92
CA HIS A 28 6.32 21.13 -2.99
C HIS A 28 5.53 22.32 -2.42
N VAL A 29 5.88 22.77 -1.20
CA VAL A 29 5.24 23.93 -0.57
C VAL A 29 5.41 25.19 -1.43
N ALA A 30 6.58 25.37 -2.05
CA ALA A 30 6.83 26.51 -2.93
C ALA A 30 6.04 26.48 -4.25
N SER A 31 5.63 25.29 -4.73
CA SER A 31 4.94 25.14 -6.03
C SER A 31 3.42 24.99 -5.90
N HIS A 32 2.92 24.36 -4.83
CA HIS A 32 1.50 24.01 -4.68
C HIS A 32 0.85 24.61 -3.42
N GLY A 33 1.61 25.34 -2.60
CA GLY A 33 1.13 25.91 -1.33
C GLY A 33 0.96 24.88 -0.22
N VAL A 34 0.50 25.33 0.94
CA VAL A 34 0.17 24.47 2.09
C VAL A 34 -1.25 23.95 1.90
N GLY A 35 -1.41 22.64 1.63
CA GLY A 35 -2.73 22.00 1.54
C GLY A 35 -2.86 20.92 0.48
N ASP A 36 -2.00 20.90 -0.54
CA ASP A 36 -1.98 19.85 -1.55
C ASP A 36 -1.17 18.63 -1.07
N PHE A 37 -1.78 17.86 -0.16
CA PHE A 37 -1.15 16.69 0.42
C PHE A 37 -1.03 15.51 -0.56
N ALA A 38 -1.85 15.47 -1.62
CA ALA A 38 -1.81 14.41 -2.62
C ALA A 38 -0.55 14.56 -3.48
N SER A 39 -0.35 15.72 -4.11
CA SER A 39 0.86 15.96 -4.89
C SER A 39 2.13 15.98 -4.02
N TYR A 40 2.02 16.37 -2.74
CA TYR A 40 3.14 16.26 -1.79
C TYR A 40 3.59 14.82 -1.60
N ARG A 41 2.63 13.92 -1.31
CA ARG A 41 2.91 12.51 -1.04
C ARG A 41 3.54 11.83 -2.25
N GLU A 42 3.05 12.13 -3.45
CA GLU A 42 3.61 11.62 -4.70
C GLU A 42 5.01 12.17 -5.00
N ALA A 43 5.25 13.46 -4.71
CA ALA A 43 6.54 14.11 -4.93
C ALA A 43 7.63 13.67 -3.94
N VAL A 44 7.24 13.25 -2.73
CA VAL A 44 8.17 12.87 -1.66
C VAL A 44 8.45 11.37 -1.63
N ASP A 45 7.46 10.53 -1.98
CA ASP A 45 7.61 9.08 -1.96
C ASP A 45 6.96 8.44 -3.19
N LEU A 46 7.81 7.95 -4.10
CA LEU A 46 7.42 7.28 -5.34
C LEU A 46 6.47 6.08 -5.10
N ARG A 47 6.43 5.52 -3.89
CA ARG A 47 5.48 4.46 -3.54
C ARG A 47 4.03 4.92 -3.65
N TYR A 48 3.69 6.16 -3.28
CA TYR A 48 2.32 6.66 -3.42
C TYR A 48 1.85 6.61 -4.86
N ARG A 49 2.68 7.10 -5.79
CA ARG A 49 2.36 7.06 -7.22
C ARG A 49 2.24 5.63 -7.74
N ARG A 50 3.25 4.79 -7.48
CA ARG A 50 3.28 3.40 -7.98
C ARG A 50 2.13 2.56 -7.42
N ILE A 51 1.85 2.67 -6.13
CA ILE A 51 0.73 1.96 -5.48
C ILE A 51 -0.59 2.52 -6.00
N GLY A 52 -0.72 3.84 -6.15
CA GLY A 52 -1.93 4.47 -6.68
C GLY A 52 -2.26 4.03 -8.12
N GLU A 53 -1.25 3.89 -8.97
CA GLU A 53 -1.39 3.30 -10.31
C GLU A 53 -1.80 1.83 -10.22
N ALA A 54 -1.14 1.04 -9.36
CA ALA A 54 -1.42 -0.38 -9.18
C ALA A 54 -2.79 -0.69 -8.53
N THR A 55 -3.38 0.26 -7.81
CA THR A 55 -4.72 0.14 -7.21
C THR A 55 -5.81 0.85 -7.99
N ALA A 56 -5.49 1.52 -9.09
CA ALA A 56 -6.47 2.31 -9.85
C ALA A 56 -7.67 1.45 -10.28
N PHE A 57 -7.43 0.20 -10.70
CA PHE A 57 -8.49 -0.72 -11.12
C PHE A 57 -9.50 -1.04 -10.02
N LEU A 58 -9.12 -0.95 -8.73
CA LEU A 58 -10.05 -1.22 -7.63
C LEU A 58 -11.15 -0.16 -7.55
N ARG A 59 -10.92 1.04 -8.07
CA ARG A 59 -11.91 2.14 -8.06
C ARG A 59 -12.81 2.16 -9.29
N ASP A 60 -12.60 1.24 -10.23
CA ASP A 60 -13.46 1.08 -11.40
C ASP A 60 -14.79 0.41 -11.00
N ASP A 61 -15.89 0.81 -11.63
CA ASP A 61 -17.22 0.21 -11.46
C ASP A 61 -17.23 -1.27 -11.87
N ALA A 62 -16.32 -1.68 -12.75
CA ALA A 62 -16.13 -3.08 -13.13
C ALA A 62 -15.41 -3.92 -12.07
N ALA A 63 -14.85 -3.32 -11.02
CA ALA A 63 -14.17 -4.06 -9.96
C ALA A 63 -15.16 -4.76 -9.04
N THR A 64 -14.86 -6.00 -8.68
CA THR A 64 -15.63 -6.75 -7.70
C THR A 64 -15.67 -5.99 -6.37
N PRO A 65 -16.87 -5.66 -5.85
CA PRO A 65 -16.98 -4.94 -4.59
C PRO A 65 -16.63 -5.87 -3.42
N GLY A 66 -15.98 -5.30 -2.41
CA GLY A 66 -15.68 -6.00 -1.16
C GLY A 66 -14.29 -5.70 -0.59
N PRO A 67 -14.01 -6.21 0.62
CA PRO A 67 -12.74 -5.99 1.28
C PRO A 67 -11.62 -6.75 0.58
N ILE A 68 -10.39 -6.25 0.71
CA ILE A 68 -9.19 -6.85 0.12
C ILE A 68 -8.24 -7.32 1.21
N TYR A 69 -7.26 -8.13 0.84
CA TYR A 69 -6.15 -8.46 1.72
C TYR A 69 -4.81 -8.27 1.00
N VAL A 70 -3.86 -7.60 1.64
CA VAL A 70 -2.60 -7.21 1.03
C VAL A 70 -1.48 -7.75 1.90
N PHE A 71 -0.72 -8.72 1.40
CA PHE A 71 0.58 -9.10 1.93
C PHE A 71 1.62 -8.08 1.47
N GLY A 72 1.71 -6.94 2.16
CA GLY A 72 2.57 -5.83 1.80
C GLY A 72 2.20 -4.54 2.51
N ASP A 73 2.49 -3.41 1.86
CA ASP A 73 2.30 -2.06 2.39
C ASP A 73 0.79 -1.74 2.63
N PRO A 74 0.39 -1.24 3.81
CA PRO A 74 -1.00 -0.83 4.04
C PRO A 74 -1.50 0.32 3.15
N LEU A 75 -0.62 1.06 2.45
CA LEU A 75 -1.01 2.10 1.50
C LEU A 75 -1.94 1.59 0.39
N TYR A 76 -1.88 0.30 0.04
CA TYR A 76 -2.78 -0.30 -0.93
C TYR A 76 -4.26 -0.19 -0.53
N TYR A 77 -4.59 -0.28 0.77
CA TYR A 77 -5.96 -0.10 1.25
C TYR A 77 -6.43 1.34 1.08
N LEU A 78 -5.57 2.29 1.47
CA LEU A 78 -5.88 3.71 1.41
C LEU A 78 -6.06 4.20 -0.04
N LEU A 79 -5.14 3.83 -0.93
CA LEU A 79 -5.14 4.29 -2.32
C LEU A 79 -6.08 3.49 -3.22
N GLY A 80 -6.43 2.28 -2.83
CA GLY A 80 -7.46 1.47 -3.49
C GLY A 80 -8.89 1.79 -3.04
N ASP A 81 -9.06 2.60 -1.99
CA ASP A 81 -10.34 2.87 -1.34
C ASP A 81 -11.08 1.57 -0.98
N ARG A 82 -10.38 0.70 -0.24
CA ARG A 82 -10.88 -0.63 0.14
C ARG A 82 -10.60 -0.94 1.60
N GLU A 83 -11.58 -1.60 2.22
CA GLU A 83 -11.43 -2.14 3.57
C GLU A 83 -10.50 -3.36 3.60
N GLN A 84 -9.90 -3.57 4.77
CA GLN A 84 -9.06 -4.72 5.04
C GLN A 84 -9.90 -5.93 5.50
N ALA A 85 -9.75 -7.07 4.83
CA ALA A 85 -10.56 -8.27 5.09
C ALA A 85 -10.22 -9.01 6.40
N LEU A 86 -8.97 -8.90 6.86
CA LEU A 86 -8.49 -9.54 8.10
C LEU A 86 -8.12 -8.46 9.12
N VAL A 87 -8.12 -8.76 10.42
CA VAL A 87 -7.74 -7.76 11.44
C VAL A 87 -6.24 -7.46 11.41
N ARG A 88 -5.41 -8.49 11.19
CA ARG A 88 -3.96 -8.33 11.02
C ARG A 88 -3.68 -7.89 9.58
N ASN A 89 -2.96 -6.79 9.39
CA ASN A 89 -2.55 -6.37 8.05
C ASN A 89 -1.41 -7.27 7.53
N GLY A 90 -1.12 -7.21 6.24
CA GLY A 90 -0.07 -8.03 5.66
C GLY A 90 1.36 -7.49 5.82
N TRP A 91 1.58 -6.51 6.68
CA TRP A 91 2.92 -6.06 7.07
C TRP A 91 3.34 -6.75 8.38
N GLY A 92 4.64 -7.00 8.58
CA GLY A 92 5.15 -7.60 9.82
C GLY A 92 4.91 -9.10 9.93
N TRP A 93 4.81 -9.81 8.81
CA TRP A 93 4.63 -11.26 8.79
C TRP A 93 5.93 -12.03 9.11
N GLU A 94 7.08 -11.38 8.96
CA GLU A 94 8.40 -11.91 9.29
C GLU A 94 8.57 -12.23 10.79
N VAL A 95 7.87 -11.47 11.65
CA VAL A 95 7.80 -11.68 13.10
C VAL A 95 6.54 -12.46 13.52
N ALA A 96 5.71 -12.91 12.58
CA ALA A 96 4.53 -13.71 12.92
C ALA A 96 4.93 -15.10 13.42
N LEU A 97 4.25 -15.52 14.50
CA LEU A 97 4.39 -16.85 15.07
C LEU A 97 3.86 -17.92 14.10
N ARG A 98 4.44 -19.13 14.16
CA ARG A 98 4.09 -20.25 13.26
C ARG A 98 2.59 -20.53 13.20
N ARG A 99 1.92 -20.53 14.36
CA ARG A 99 0.45 -20.73 14.45
C ARG A 99 -0.36 -19.73 13.64
N HIS A 100 0.14 -18.50 13.42
CA HIS A 100 -0.55 -17.50 12.62
C HIS A 100 -0.44 -17.82 11.13
N TRP A 101 0.72 -18.33 10.70
CA TRP A 101 0.91 -18.84 9.34
C TRP A 101 0.04 -20.08 9.06
N GLU A 102 0.02 -21.04 9.99
CA GLU A 102 -0.80 -22.25 9.88
C GLU A 102 -2.32 -21.95 9.84
N ALA A 103 -2.76 -20.86 10.47
CA ALA A 103 -4.17 -20.44 10.47
C ALA A 103 -4.57 -19.56 9.27
N LEU A 104 -3.60 -19.04 8.52
CA LEU A 104 -3.81 -18.02 7.51
C LEU A 104 -4.72 -18.48 6.35
N PRO A 105 -4.54 -19.65 5.71
CA PRO A 105 -5.42 -20.08 4.63
C PRO A 105 -6.88 -20.18 5.07
N ARG A 106 -7.11 -20.76 6.25
CA ARG A 106 -8.47 -20.88 6.83
C ARG A 106 -9.07 -19.52 7.15
N THR A 107 -8.26 -18.59 7.63
CA THR A 107 -8.72 -17.23 7.93
C THR A 107 -9.10 -16.48 6.66
N LEU A 108 -8.30 -16.58 5.60
CA LEU A 108 -8.61 -16.00 4.28
C LEU A 108 -9.87 -16.63 3.69
N GLN A 109 -10.00 -17.96 3.76
CA GLN A 109 -11.20 -18.66 3.31
C GLN A 109 -12.46 -18.23 4.05
N ALA A 110 -12.39 -18.07 5.38
CA ALA A 110 -13.55 -17.65 6.17
C ALA A 110 -13.95 -16.19 5.90
N ARG A 111 -12.99 -15.32 5.55
CA ARG A 111 -13.23 -13.89 5.30
C ARG A 111 -13.55 -13.57 3.85
N ARG A 112 -13.18 -14.43 2.90
CA ARG A 112 -13.45 -14.29 1.46
C ARG A 112 -13.18 -12.88 0.92
N PRO A 113 -11.93 -12.39 0.97
CA PRO A 113 -11.58 -11.12 0.35
C PRO A 113 -11.90 -11.15 -1.15
N ALA A 114 -12.40 -10.03 -1.69
CA ALA A 114 -12.65 -9.90 -3.13
C ALA A 114 -11.34 -9.95 -3.93
N TYR A 115 -10.28 -9.37 -3.36
CA TYR A 115 -8.94 -9.41 -3.94
C TYR A 115 -7.88 -9.71 -2.88
N VAL A 116 -6.83 -10.42 -3.29
CA VAL A 116 -5.61 -10.61 -2.50
C VAL A 116 -4.40 -10.10 -3.29
N LEU A 117 -3.62 -9.20 -2.71
CA LEU A 117 -2.30 -8.85 -3.23
C LEU A 117 -1.24 -9.65 -2.49
N VAL A 118 -0.37 -10.32 -3.24
CA VAL A 118 0.92 -10.78 -2.76
C VAL A 118 1.99 -9.85 -3.32
N ALA A 119 2.52 -8.94 -2.51
CA ALA A 119 3.60 -8.05 -2.92
C ALA A 119 4.86 -8.86 -3.25
N ALA A 120 5.67 -8.37 -4.19
CA ALA A 120 6.83 -9.08 -4.71
C ALA A 120 7.85 -9.41 -3.61
N ASP A 121 8.02 -8.52 -2.64
CA ASP A 121 8.90 -8.68 -1.48
C ASP A 121 8.33 -9.64 -0.42
N ALA A 122 7.00 -9.73 -0.31
CA ALA A 122 6.34 -10.66 0.61
C ALA A 122 6.32 -12.11 0.09
N ARG A 123 6.35 -12.32 -1.23
CA ARG A 123 6.23 -13.65 -1.85
C ARG A 123 7.23 -14.68 -1.30
N PRO A 124 8.56 -14.44 -1.25
CA PRO A 124 9.51 -15.43 -0.73
C PRO A 124 9.22 -15.85 0.72
N LEU A 125 8.72 -14.92 1.53
CA LEU A 125 8.38 -15.20 2.92
C LEU A 125 7.15 -16.11 3.03
N ILE A 126 6.12 -15.86 2.21
CA ILE A 126 4.92 -16.72 2.18
C ILE A 126 5.28 -18.10 1.63
N GLU A 127 6.09 -18.19 0.58
CA GLU A 127 6.58 -19.46 0.04
C GLU A 127 7.30 -20.30 1.12
N ALA A 128 8.12 -19.65 1.95
CA ALA A 128 8.87 -20.32 3.00
C ALA A 128 8.03 -20.71 4.23
N ARG A 129 6.99 -19.93 4.58
CA ARG A 129 6.28 -20.09 5.88
C ARG A 129 4.83 -20.53 5.77
N SER A 130 4.20 -20.36 4.62
CA SER A 130 2.85 -20.83 4.34
C SER A 130 2.66 -21.11 2.84
N PRO A 131 3.36 -22.12 2.29
CA PRO A 131 3.12 -22.57 0.92
C PRO A 131 1.65 -22.96 0.70
N GLU A 132 0.94 -23.39 1.75
CA GLU A 132 -0.49 -23.69 1.74
C GLU A 132 -1.35 -22.47 1.41
N THR A 133 -0.93 -21.26 1.81
CA THR A 133 -1.63 -20.02 1.45
C THR A 133 -1.55 -19.78 -0.06
N LEU A 134 -0.39 -19.98 -0.66
CA LEU A 134 -0.21 -19.83 -2.11
C LEU A 134 -0.95 -20.91 -2.90
N ALA A 135 -0.93 -22.15 -2.42
CA ALA A 135 -1.72 -23.23 -2.99
C ALA A 135 -3.23 -22.91 -2.93
N TRP A 136 -3.71 -22.41 -1.80
CA TRP A 136 -5.10 -21.99 -1.65
C TRP A 136 -5.46 -20.84 -2.60
N LEU A 137 -4.62 -19.81 -2.73
CA LEU A 137 -4.84 -18.73 -3.71
C LEU A 137 -4.91 -19.27 -5.13
N ALA A 138 -4.00 -20.16 -5.52
CA ALA A 138 -4.00 -20.75 -6.86
C ALA A 138 -5.27 -21.57 -7.18
N SER A 139 -5.87 -22.20 -6.18
CA SER A 139 -7.11 -22.97 -6.35
C SER A 139 -8.37 -22.11 -6.37
N ASN A 140 -8.42 -21.01 -5.60
CA ASN A 140 -9.66 -20.26 -5.35
C ASN A 140 -9.70 -18.90 -6.05
N PHE A 141 -8.56 -18.39 -6.51
CA PHE A 141 -8.45 -17.08 -7.12
C PHE A 141 -7.88 -17.18 -8.55
N GLU A 142 -8.20 -16.20 -9.37
CA GLU A 142 -7.56 -15.98 -10.67
C GLU A 142 -6.56 -14.83 -10.59
N VAL A 143 -5.50 -14.89 -11.40
CA VAL A 143 -4.53 -13.79 -11.49
C VAL A 143 -5.16 -12.65 -12.28
N ARG A 144 -5.40 -11.52 -11.64
CA ARG A 144 -5.99 -10.33 -12.26
C ARG A 144 -4.93 -9.41 -12.88
N GLN A 145 -3.80 -9.27 -12.21
CA GLN A 145 -2.65 -8.49 -12.63
C GLN A 145 -1.40 -9.05 -11.96
N SER A 146 -0.28 -9.04 -12.68
CA SER A 146 1.03 -9.34 -12.11
C SER A 146 2.08 -8.44 -12.73
N ASP A 147 2.87 -7.79 -11.88
CA ASP A 147 3.94 -6.88 -12.29
C ASP A 147 5.09 -6.91 -11.27
N ALA A 148 5.99 -5.93 -11.35
CA ALA A 148 7.15 -5.82 -10.46
C ALA A 148 6.80 -5.52 -8.99
N LEU A 149 5.58 -5.04 -8.70
CA LEU A 149 5.11 -4.77 -7.34
C LEU A 149 4.47 -6.01 -6.71
N GLY A 150 3.97 -6.95 -7.50
CA GLY A 150 3.41 -8.20 -7.00
C GLY A 150 2.33 -8.77 -7.91
N THR A 151 1.55 -9.69 -7.33
CA THR A 151 0.46 -10.36 -8.03
C THR A 151 -0.85 -10.12 -7.30
N TRP A 152 -1.81 -9.57 -8.03
CA TRP A 152 -3.21 -9.45 -7.61
C TRP A 152 -4.00 -10.68 -8.02
N TYR A 153 -4.72 -11.22 -7.06
CA TYR A 153 -5.60 -12.36 -7.17
C TYR A 153 -7.04 -11.90 -6.97
N ALA A 154 -7.97 -12.27 -7.85
CA ALA A 154 -9.41 -12.00 -7.73
C ALA A 154 -10.18 -13.29 -7.39
N ASP A 155 -11.17 -13.20 -6.49
CA ASP A 155 -12.00 -14.36 -6.11
C ASP A 155 -12.77 -14.88 -7.34
N ARG A 156 -12.64 -16.18 -7.66
CA ARG A 156 -13.26 -16.77 -8.86
C ARG A 156 -14.77 -16.91 -8.79
N GLU A 157 -15.31 -16.94 -7.57
CA GLU A 157 -16.73 -17.27 -7.35
C GLU A 157 -17.60 -16.02 -7.14
N ARG A 158 -17.11 -14.82 -7.48
CA ARG A 158 -17.85 -13.56 -7.33
C ARG A 158 -18.16 -12.90 -8.66
#